data_AF-A0A1Q5Q7H8-F1
#
_entry.id   AF-A0A1Q5Q7H8-F1
#
_cell.length_a   1.000
_cell.length_b   1.000
_cell.length_c   1.000
_cell.angle_alpha   90.00
_cell.angle_beta   90.00
_cell.angle_gamma   90.00
#
_symmetry.space_group_name_H-M   'P 1'
#
loop_
_entity.id
_entity.type
_entity.pdbx_description
1 polymer ?
#
loop_
_entity_poly.entity_id
_entity_poly.type
_entity_poly.pdbx_seq_one_letter_code
_entity_poly.pdbx_strand_id
1 'polypeptide(L)'
;METCCISTNGTLDLVNGNIIPHFDVEGPLNKTGTFGSQTLLSTANTTANAARHLWNFAQVWPQEFDIYKDKSENDRVGLWTESYGGRYGPGFAAYFHQQNEKIVNSSDTFTQINFDTLGVINGCIDLRTQETADPDYAYNPNNFGVTAINRDQWTDAIEAFERPKGCIDQIDNCLQLAADLDPDMYGNVTLVNEVCYNTSTNCQAEVEAPYIFTSKVQQALGVPVNFTLLSNNVGKAFNLTSDYSRRDPLGSIGDIAYLLEHNVQVALLYGDRDFDCNWAGVERVSIRYESSVAFQAAGYANITHDSDIWGQVRQHGNFSFSCIYQSGHMIPSYQPEAALEVIRRAMNSKDVETDTLPPAPAPTCYLWALSGTCAENQKDAVGDNISKIENYVITYPEQPSGTCPNTPTSVASNDSELFGFHRPGVL
;
A
#
# COMPACT_ATOMS: atom_id res chain seq x y z
N MET A 1 -10.61 -21.64 15.01
CA MET A 1 -10.79 -20.20 15.25
C MET A 1 -10.24 -19.91 16.63
N GLU A 2 -8.95 -19.61 16.72
CA GLU A 2 -8.40 -19.04 17.95
C GLU A 2 -8.86 -17.59 18.04
N THR A 3 -9.45 -17.25 19.19
CA THR A 3 -10.00 -15.94 19.52
C THR A 3 -8.89 -14.90 19.63
N CYS A 4 -8.53 -14.29 18.49
CA CYS A 4 -7.80 -13.04 18.47
C CYS A 4 -8.76 -11.87 18.70
N CYS A 5 -8.25 -10.74 19.19
CA CYS A 5 -8.98 -9.49 19.39
C CYS A 5 -10.08 -9.59 20.47
N ILE A 6 -9.76 -10.18 21.63
CA ILE A 6 -10.67 -10.25 22.77
C ILE A 6 -10.84 -8.83 23.36
N SER A 7 -12.02 -8.25 23.18
CA SER A 7 -12.40 -6.99 23.83
C SER A 7 -12.50 -7.16 25.35
N THR A 8 -11.84 -6.29 26.10
CA THR A 8 -11.69 -6.33 27.55
C THR A 8 -11.79 -4.92 28.11
N ASN A 9 -12.66 -4.72 29.10
CA ASN A 9 -12.72 -3.45 29.83
C ASN A 9 -11.41 -3.23 30.59
N GLY A 10 -10.95 -1.99 30.62
CA GLY A 10 -9.73 -1.63 31.34
C GLY A 10 -9.49 -0.13 31.38
N THR A 11 -8.29 0.24 31.80
CA THR A 11 -7.83 1.62 31.95
C THR A 11 -6.59 1.87 31.09
N LEU A 12 -6.62 2.91 30.27
CA LEU A 12 -5.47 3.48 29.58
C LEU A 12 -4.77 4.48 30.51
N ASP A 13 -3.51 4.22 30.83
CA ASP A 13 -2.61 5.15 31.50
C ASP A 13 -2.03 6.13 30.46
N LEU A 14 -2.40 7.40 30.54
CA LEU A 14 -1.98 8.43 29.59
C LEU A 14 -0.50 8.84 29.74
N VAL A 15 0.17 8.45 30.83
CA VAL A 15 1.58 8.79 31.07
C VAL A 15 2.50 7.84 30.32
N ASN A 16 2.17 6.54 30.32
CA ASN A 16 3.01 5.51 29.70
C ASN A 16 2.35 4.78 28.52
N GLY A 17 1.08 5.06 28.23
CA GLY A 17 0.31 4.46 27.14
C GLY A 17 -0.15 3.02 27.39
N ASN A 18 0.08 2.46 28.57
CA ASN A 18 -0.28 1.07 28.86
C ASN A 18 -1.78 0.94 29.13
N ILE A 19 -2.33 -0.19 28.67
CA ILE A 19 -3.68 -0.61 28.97
C ILE A 19 -3.63 -1.64 30.09
N ILE A 20 -4.35 -1.38 31.18
CA ILE A 20 -4.47 -2.28 32.33
C ILE A 20 -5.84 -2.96 32.23
N PRO A 21 -5.90 -4.24 31.82
CA PRO A 21 -7.17 -4.95 31.67
C PRO A 21 -7.83 -5.22 33.03
N HIS A 22 -9.16 -5.30 33.05
CA HIS A 22 -10.01 -5.56 34.21
C HIS A 22 -9.84 -4.57 35.37
N PHE A 23 -9.30 -3.40 35.08
CA PHE A 23 -9.07 -2.33 36.05
C PHE A 23 -9.76 -1.07 35.55
N ASP A 24 -10.75 -0.57 36.29
CA ASP A 24 -11.57 0.57 35.89
C ASP A 24 -11.36 1.75 36.85
N VAL A 25 -10.29 2.51 36.64
CA VAL A 25 -10.02 3.75 37.39
C VAL A 25 -9.99 4.91 36.41
N GLU A 26 -10.97 5.79 36.50
CA GLU A 26 -11.01 7.02 35.70
C GLU A 26 -10.37 8.19 36.45
N GLY A 27 -9.59 9.01 35.73
CA GLY A 27 -8.98 10.20 36.28
C GLY A 27 -8.39 11.14 35.22
N PRO A 28 -7.64 12.17 35.66
CA PRO A 28 -6.97 13.09 34.74
C PRO A 28 -5.96 12.40 33.82
N LEU A 29 -5.27 11.37 34.33
CA LEU A 29 -4.23 10.61 33.62
C LEU A 29 -4.65 9.17 33.30
N ASN A 30 -5.89 8.79 33.58
CA ASN A 30 -6.41 7.44 33.40
C ASN A 30 -7.76 7.47 32.69
N LYS A 31 -7.90 6.73 31.59
CA LYS A 31 -9.14 6.66 30.81
C LYS A 31 -9.68 5.24 30.75
N THR A 32 -10.87 5.03 31.26
CA THR A 32 -11.56 3.76 31.19
C THR A 32 -12.19 3.56 29.81
N GLY A 33 -12.27 2.31 29.37
CA GLY A 33 -12.82 1.98 28.06
C GLY A 33 -12.75 0.48 27.79
N THR A 34 -13.15 0.09 26.59
CA THR A 34 -13.00 -1.27 26.09
C THR A 34 -11.80 -1.32 25.15
N PHE A 35 -10.83 -2.17 25.48
CA PHE A 35 -9.56 -2.32 24.77
C PHE A 35 -9.33 -3.79 24.37
N GLY A 36 -8.24 -4.08 23.66
CA GLY A 36 -7.79 -5.48 23.53
C GLY A 36 -7.37 -6.06 24.88
N SER A 37 -7.51 -7.38 25.04
CA SER A 37 -7.21 -8.11 26.29
C SER A 37 -5.77 -7.99 26.80
N GLN A 38 -4.87 -7.44 25.99
CA GLN A 38 -3.43 -7.36 26.26
C GLN A 38 -2.78 -8.75 26.38
N THR A 39 -3.47 -9.81 25.95
CA THR A 39 -2.93 -11.17 25.86
C THR A 39 -2.24 -11.36 24.51
N LEU A 40 -0.94 -11.66 24.55
CA LEU A 40 -0.11 -11.82 23.35
C LEU A 40 -0.64 -12.89 22.38
N LEU A 41 -1.10 -14.04 22.91
CA LEU A 41 -1.67 -15.13 22.11
C LEU A 41 -3.04 -14.80 21.50
N SER A 42 -3.69 -13.74 21.96
CA SER A 42 -4.96 -13.23 21.43
C SER A 42 -4.77 -11.96 20.61
N THR A 43 -3.53 -11.68 20.18
CA THR A 43 -3.17 -10.51 19.39
C THR A 43 -2.67 -10.98 18.02
N ALA A 44 -3.07 -10.29 16.95
CA ALA A 44 -2.54 -10.57 15.63
C ALA A 44 -1.02 -10.36 15.65
N ASN A 45 -0.29 -11.31 15.10
CA ASN A 45 1.18 -11.34 15.13
C ASN A 45 1.79 -11.11 13.74
N THR A 46 1.00 -11.11 12.67
CA THR A 46 1.47 -10.89 11.30
C THR A 46 0.56 -9.91 10.57
N THR A 47 1.07 -9.24 9.53
CA THR A 47 0.25 -8.38 8.67
C THR A 47 -0.89 -9.20 8.01
N ALA A 48 -0.61 -10.41 7.54
CA ALA A 48 -1.63 -11.27 6.95
C ALA A 48 -2.74 -11.68 7.95
N ASN A 49 -2.38 -11.99 9.20
CA ASN A 49 -3.36 -12.26 10.24
C ASN A 49 -4.19 -11.01 10.57
N ALA A 50 -3.56 -9.84 10.64
CA ALA A 50 -4.27 -8.59 10.84
C ALA A 50 -5.25 -8.29 9.68
N ALA A 51 -4.88 -8.57 8.44
CA ALA A 51 -5.75 -8.43 7.26
C ALA A 51 -6.98 -9.34 7.36
N ARG A 52 -6.80 -10.61 7.77
CA ARG A 52 -7.90 -11.57 8.01
C ARG A 52 -8.89 -11.05 9.06
N HIS A 53 -8.38 -10.47 10.14
CA HIS A 53 -9.23 -9.91 11.19
C HIS A 53 -9.95 -8.63 10.74
N LEU A 54 -9.26 -7.74 10.02
CA LEU A 54 -9.87 -6.52 9.49
C LEU A 54 -10.97 -6.84 8.47
N TRP A 55 -10.76 -7.84 7.62
CA TRP A 55 -11.79 -8.33 6.71
C TRP A 55 -13.05 -8.78 7.46
N ASN A 56 -12.90 -9.67 8.45
CA ASN A 56 -14.05 -10.12 9.25
C ASN A 56 -14.77 -8.96 9.96
N PHE A 57 -14.02 -7.99 10.48
CA PHE A 57 -14.59 -6.78 11.06
C PHE A 57 -15.38 -5.97 10.01
N ALA A 58 -14.80 -5.76 8.82
CA ALA A 58 -15.42 -4.99 7.76
C ALA A 58 -16.67 -5.66 7.17
N GLN A 59 -16.85 -6.97 7.36
CA GLN A 59 -18.07 -7.69 7.00
C GLN A 59 -19.22 -7.43 7.98
N VAL A 60 -18.91 -7.10 9.24
CA VAL A 60 -19.90 -6.84 10.30
C VAL A 60 -20.19 -5.34 10.44
N TRP A 61 -19.16 -4.50 10.33
CA TRP A 61 -19.27 -3.06 10.60
C TRP A 61 -20.41 -2.35 9.82
N PRO A 62 -20.56 -2.53 8.49
CA PRO A 62 -21.64 -1.88 7.75
C PRO A 62 -23.04 -2.37 8.12
N GLN A 63 -23.17 -3.50 8.83
CA GLN A 63 -24.47 -4.01 9.27
C GLN A 63 -25.05 -3.18 10.41
N GLU A 64 -24.20 -2.55 11.23
CA GLU A 64 -24.59 -1.77 12.41
C GLU A 64 -24.71 -0.25 12.12
N PHE A 65 -24.07 0.23 11.04
CA PHE A 65 -23.93 1.66 10.76
C PHE A 65 -24.54 2.04 9.41
N ASP A 66 -25.87 2.14 9.34
CA ASP A 66 -26.61 2.52 8.13
C ASP A 66 -26.28 3.93 7.62
N ILE A 67 -25.67 4.79 8.44
CA ILE A 67 -25.21 6.12 8.01
C ILE A 67 -24.27 6.06 6.80
N TYR A 68 -23.46 5.00 6.67
CA TYR A 68 -22.56 4.83 5.52
C TYR A 68 -23.30 4.36 4.27
N LYS A 69 -24.50 3.77 4.40
CA LYS A 69 -25.36 3.41 3.27
C LYS A 69 -26.25 4.58 2.86
N ASP A 70 -26.79 5.30 3.85
CA ASP A 70 -27.84 6.30 3.64
C ASP A 70 -27.30 7.68 3.23
N LYS A 71 -26.06 8.01 3.60
CA LYS A 71 -25.47 9.34 3.38
C LYS A 71 -24.30 9.38 2.42
N SER A 72 -23.80 8.23 1.97
CA SER A 72 -22.68 8.19 1.03
C SER A 72 -23.21 8.29 -0.40
N GLU A 73 -22.51 9.04 -1.25
CA GLU A 73 -22.84 9.16 -2.68
C GLU A 73 -22.49 7.89 -3.47
N ASN A 74 -21.62 7.05 -2.92
CA ASN A 74 -21.16 5.78 -3.45
C ASN A 74 -20.70 4.86 -2.30
N ASP A 75 -20.33 3.63 -2.63
CA ASP A 75 -19.87 2.59 -1.69
C ASP A 75 -18.33 2.43 -1.67
N ARG A 76 -17.58 3.35 -2.28
CA ARG A 76 -16.11 3.28 -2.37
C ARG A 76 -15.49 3.44 -0.99
N VAL A 77 -14.54 2.58 -0.69
CA VAL A 77 -13.76 2.58 0.54
C VAL A 77 -12.31 2.90 0.22
N GLY A 78 -11.76 3.90 0.91
CA GLY A 78 -10.33 4.21 0.88
C GLY A 78 -9.66 3.81 2.18
N LEU A 79 -8.47 3.21 2.09
CA LEU A 79 -7.60 2.94 3.24
C LEU A 79 -6.39 3.87 3.18
N TRP A 80 -6.20 4.63 4.25
CA TRP A 80 -5.00 5.43 4.43
C TRP A 80 -4.22 4.90 5.62
N THR A 81 -2.94 4.65 5.43
CA THR A 81 -2.05 4.13 6.46
C THR A 81 -0.79 4.99 6.58
N GLU A 82 -0.08 4.86 7.69
CA GLU A 82 1.17 5.60 7.95
C GLU A 82 2.24 4.67 8.53
N SER A 83 3.53 4.92 8.27
CA SER A 83 4.64 4.21 8.92
C SER A 83 4.69 2.71 8.60
N TYR A 84 4.57 1.82 9.61
CA TYR A 84 4.34 0.39 9.39
C TYR A 84 3.08 0.11 8.54
N GLY A 85 2.21 1.12 8.39
CA GLY A 85 1.18 1.20 7.39
C GLY A 85 1.62 0.91 5.95
N GLY A 86 2.89 1.09 5.59
CA GLY A 86 3.43 0.64 4.30
C GLY A 86 3.42 -0.88 4.10
N ARG A 87 3.30 -1.64 5.20
CA ARG A 87 3.11 -3.10 5.22
C ARG A 87 1.63 -3.43 5.27
N TYR A 88 0.89 -2.80 6.19
CA TYR A 88 -0.54 -3.03 6.36
C TYR A 88 -1.33 -2.65 5.10
N GLY A 89 -1.08 -1.48 4.54
CA GLY A 89 -1.86 -0.88 3.46
C GLY A 89 -1.96 -1.79 2.23
N PRO A 90 -0.83 -2.10 1.56
CA PRO A 90 -0.83 -3.01 0.42
C PRO A 90 -1.41 -4.38 0.74
N GLY A 91 -0.94 -5.04 1.81
CA GLY A 91 -1.38 -6.38 2.16
C GLY A 91 -2.85 -6.47 2.54
N PHE A 92 -3.41 -5.45 3.21
CA PHE A 92 -4.84 -5.40 3.56
C PHE A 92 -5.69 -5.19 2.30
N ALA A 93 -5.31 -4.21 1.47
CA ALA A 93 -6.03 -3.89 0.26
C ALA A 93 -6.05 -5.09 -0.71
N ALA A 94 -4.90 -5.73 -0.96
CA ALA A 94 -4.79 -6.89 -1.83
C ALA A 94 -5.61 -8.07 -1.28
N TYR A 95 -5.54 -8.32 0.04
CA TYR A 95 -6.35 -9.36 0.68
C TYR A 95 -7.85 -9.13 0.48
N PHE A 96 -8.34 -7.88 0.63
CA PHE A 96 -9.75 -7.56 0.42
C PHE A 96 -10.21 -7.84 -1.01
N HIS A 97 -9.42 -7.46 -2.00
CA HIS A 97 -9.69 -7.77 -3.41
C HIS A 97 -9.72 -9.28 -3.66
N GLN A 98 -8.74 -10.03 -3.16
CA GLN A 98 -8.72 -11.50 -3.26
C GLN A 98 -9.94 -12.16 -2.58
N GLN A 99 -10.47 -11.58 -1.49
CA GLN A 99 -11.73 -12.07 -0.90
C GLN A 99 -12.94 -11.73 -1.77
N ASN A 100 -13.01 -10.53 -2.34
CA ASN A 100 -14.08 -10.14 -3.26
C ASN A 100 -14.18 -11.09 -4.46
N GLU A 101 -13.04 -11.51 -5.03
CA GLU A 101 -12.98 -12.47 -6.14
C GLU A 101 -13.51 -13.85 -5.75
N LYS A 102 -13.24 -14.30 -4.51
CA LYS A 102 -13.75 -15.57 -3.98
C LYS A 102 -15.27 -15.57 -3.81
N ILE A 103 -15.85 -14.42 -3.42
CA ILE A 103 -17.30 -14.27 -3.25
C ILE A 103 -18.06 -14.44 -4.57
N VAL A 104 -17.53 -13.94 -5.69
CA VAL A 104 -18.19 -14.04 -7.02
C VAL A 104 -18.53 -15.48 -7.38
N ASN A 105 -17.73 -16.44 -6.91
CA ASN A 105 -17.83 -17.85 -7.23
C ASN A 105 -18.27 -18.73 -6.05
N SER A 106 -18.73 -18.15 -4.94
CA SER A 106 -19.15 -18.89 -3.75
C SER A 106 -20.59 -18.59 -3.34
N SER A 107 -21.17 -19.49 -2.53
CA SER A 107 -22.45 -19.27 -1.86
C SER A 107 -22.27 -18.73 -0.44
N ASP A 108 -21.17 -17.99 -0.19
CA ASP A 108 -20.85 -17.46 1.14
C ASP A 108 -21.76 -16.30 1.53
N THR A 109 -21.84 -16.03 2.84
CA THR A 109 -22.59 -14.90 3.42
C THR A 109 -21.83 -13.57 3.40
N PHE A 110 -20.60 -13.56 2.88
CA PHE A 110 -19.79 -12.35 2.80
C PHE A 110 -20.24 -11.44 1.65
N THR A 111 -20.11 -10.14 1.84
CA THR A 111 -20.42 -9.11 0.85
C THR A 111 -19.13 -8.50 0.31
N GLN A 112 -19.12 -8.18 -0.98
CA GLN A 112 -18.00 -7.49 -1.58
C GLN A 112 -17.82 -6.09 -0.98
N ILE A 113 -16.57 -5.69 -0.75
CA ILE A 113 -16.21 -4.35 -0.28
C ILE A 113 -15.52 -3.62 -1.42
N ASN A 114 -16.10 -2.52 -1.89
CA ASN A 114 -15.57 -1.72 -2.99
C ASN A 114 -14.34 -0.90 -2.55
N PHE A 115 -13.22 -1.59 -2.37
CA PHE A 115 -11.96 -0.98 -1.97
C PHE A 115 -11.27 -0.37 -3.18
N ASP A 116 -11.21 0.94 -3.22
CA ASP A 116 -10.90 1.68 -4.44
C ASP A 116 -9.64 2.52 -4.34
N THR A 117 -9.28 2.98 -3.14
CA THR A 117 -8.11 3.83 -2.94
C THR A 117 -7.25 3.30 -1.81
N LEU A 118 -5.95 3.16 -2.06
CA LEU A 118 -4.91 2.94 -1.06
C LEU A 118 -4.02 4.19 -1.00
N GLY A 119 -3.98 4.84 0.16
CA GLY A 119 -3.00 5.86 0.47
C GLY A 119 -2.00 5.37 1.51
N VAL A 120 -0.72 5.65 1.30
CA VAL A 120 0.36 5.32 2.24
C VAL A 120 1.17 6.56 2.51
N ILE A 121 1.19 7.02 3.76
CA ILE A 121 1.94 8.18 4.23
C ILE A 121 3.21 7.69 4.92
N ASN A 122 4.40 8.11 4.45
CA ASN A 122 5.68 7.76 5.08
C ASN A 122 5.80 6.28 5.47
N GLY A 123 5.34 5.40 4.58
CA GLY A 123 5.26 3.98 4.85
C GLY A 123 6.56 3.23 4.58
N CYS A 124 6.94 2.30 5.44
CA CYS A 124 8.01 1.34 5.16
C CYS A 124 7.41 0.15 4.40
N ILE A 125 7.77 -0.04 3.12
CA ILE A 125 7.09 -0.95 2.19
C ILE A 125 7.89 -2.24 1.99
N ASP A 126 9.14 -2.14 1.53
CA ASP A 126 9.97 -3.30 1.20
C ASP A 126 11.40 -3.12 1.70
N LEU A 127 11.73 -3.85 2.76
CA LEU A 127 13.04 -3.80 3.42
C LEU A 127 14.17 -4.00 2.40
N ARG A 128 14.07 -5.09 1.62
CA ARG A 128 15.07 -5.49 0.63
C ARG A 128 15.44 -4.37 -0.35
N THR A 129 14.47 -3.55 -0.75
CA THR A 129 14.65 -2.43 -1.70
C THR A 129 15.08 -1.14 -1.00
N GLN A 130 14.62 -0.91 0.24
CA GLN A 130 14.78 0.36 0.94
C GLN A 130 16.05 0.46 1.78
N GLU A 131 16.59 -0.65 2.29
CA GLU A 131 17.70 -0.67 3.28
C GLU A 131 18.84 0.31 2.97
N THR A 132 19.40 0.25 1.77
CA THR A 132 20.55 1.10 1.41
C THR A 132 20.20 2.58 1.22
N ALA A 133 18.91 2.95 1.17
CA ALA A 133 18.50 4.34 1.08
C ALA A 133 18.82 5.11 2.36
N ASP A 134 18.80 4.44 3.53
CA ASP A 134 19.14 5.06 4.81
C ASP A 134 20.58 5.60 4.86
N PRO A 135 21.63 4.76 4.67
CA PRO A 135 23.00 5.26 4.63
C PRO A 135 23.21 6.24 3.47
N ASP A 136 22.58 6.03 2.30
CA ASP A 136 22.67 6.95 1.18
C ASP A 136 22.11 8.35 1.49
N TYR A 137 20.95 8.42 2.16
CA TYR A 137 20.32 9.69 2.54
C TYR A 137 21.08 10.38 3.67
N ALA A 138 21.73 9.60 4.55
CA ALA A 138 22.56 10.11 5.62
C ALA A 138 23.90 10.68 5.13
N TYR A 139 24.47 10.09 4.07
CA TYR A 139 25.80 10.45 3.55
C TYR A 139 25.75 11.48 2.43
N ASN A 140 24.91 11.25 1.40
CA ASN A 140 24.83 12.16 0.28
C ASN A 140 24.17 13.47 0.73
N PRO A 141 24.56 14.63 0.15
CA PRO A 141 23.84 15.87 0.41
C PRO A 141 22.37 15.68 0.04
N ASN A 142 21.52 15.55 1.06
CA ASN A 142 20.08 15.45 0.84
C ASN A 142 19.52 16.79 0.34
N ASN A 143 18.20 16.90 0.19
CA ASN A 143 17.53 18.12 -0.29
C ASN A 143 17.82 19.36 0.58
N PHE A 144 18.44 19.19 1.76
CA PHE A 144 18.84 20.26 2.68
C PHE A 144 20.36 20.51 2.72
N GLY A 145 21.14 19.83 1.89
CA GLY A 145 22.60 19.92 1.88
C GLY A 145 23.26 19.33 3.13
N VAL A 146 22.56 18.43 3.83
CA VAL A 146 23.05 17.81 5.06
C VAL A 146 23.82 16.53 4.74
N THR A 147 25.02 16.42 5.29
CA THR A 147 25.81 15.17 5.38
C THR A 147 25.93 14.80 6.86
N ALA A 148 25.14 13.82 7.29
CA ALA A 148 25.07 13.42 8.68
C ALA A 148 26.20 12.45 9.06
N ILE A 149 26.52 11.49 8.19
CA ILE A 149 27.58 10.48 8.40
C ILE A 149 28.79 10.71 7.50
N ASN A 150 29.94 10.16 7.88
CA ASN A 150 31.16 10.23 7.07
C ASN A 150 31.25 9.06 6.06
N ARG A 151 32.26 9.10 5.18
CA ARG A 151 32.46 8.10 4.12
C ARG A 151 32.71 6.69 4.67
N ASP A 152 33.42 6.57 5.78
CA ASP A 152 33.75 5.28 6.38
C ASP A 152 32.48 4.63 6.93
N GLN A 153 31.66 5.39 7.68
CA GLN A 153 30.35 4.93 8.19
C GLN A 153 29.40 4.49 7.07
N TRP A 154 29.36 5.24 5.96
CA TRP A 154 28.60 4.84 4.77
C TRP A 154 29.15 3.55 4.16
N THR A 155 30.48 3.43 4.04
CA THR A 155 31.12 2.26 3.42
C THR A 155 30.87 1.01 4.25
N ASP A 156 30.98 1.12 5.58
CA ASP A 156 30.70 0.03 6.51
C ASP A 156 29.24 -0.46 6.38
N ALA A 157 28.27 0.45 6.27
CA ALA A 157 26.85 0.10 6.11
C ALA A 157 26.56 -0.61 4.78
N ILE A 158 27.12 -0.10 3.67
CA ILE A 158 26.97 -0.74 2.35
C ILE A 158 27.67 -2.11 2.33
N GLU A 159 28.87 -2.24 2.92
CA GLU A 159 29.54 -3.54 3.03
C GLU A 159 28.74 -4.52 3.89
N ALA A 160 28.16 -4.07 5.01
CA ALA A 160 27.29 -4.90 5.85
C ALA A 160 26.05 -5.40 5.10
N PHE A 161 25.53 -4.59 4.17
CA PHE A 161 24.42 -4.98 3.31
C PHE A 161 24.83 -6.03 2.26
N GLU A 162 25.93 -5.80 1.53
CA GLU A 162 26.29 -6.55 0.31
C GLU A 162 27.21 -7.76 0.56
N ARG A 163 27.96 -7.81 1.66
CA ARG A 163 28.92 -8.89 1.90
C ARG A 163 28.22 -10.26 1.94
N PRO A 164 28.91 -11.37 1.64
CA PRO A 164 28.34 -12.71 1.81
C PRO A 164 27.81 -12.92 3.23
N LYS A 165 26.57 -13.39 3.36
CA LYS A 165 25.80 -13.49 4.62
C LYS A 165 25.50 -12.13 5.28
N GLY A 166 25.63 -11.03 4.53
CA GLY A 166 25.20 -9.70 4.90
C GLY A 166 23.68 -9.58 4.92
N CYS A 167 23.19 -8.35 5.13
CA CYS A 167 21.76 -8.11 5.29
C CYS A 167 20.93 -8.64 4.09
N ILE A 168 21.37 -8.41 2.84
CA ILE A 168 20.59 -8.86 1.68
C ILE A 168 20.44 -10.38 1.58
N ASP A 169 21.52 -11.13 1.86
CA ASP A 169 21.51 -12.60 1.86
C ASP A 169 20.62 -13.14 2.99
N GLN A 170 20.61 -12.46 4.14
CA GLN A 170 19.76 -12.83 5.27
C GLN A 170 18.27 -12.55 4.97
N ILE A 171 17.96 -11.42 4.32
CA ILE A 171 16.60 -11.11 3.83
C ILE A 171 16.16 -12.20 2.86
N ASP A 172 16.96 -12.52 1.85
CA ASP A 172 16.60 -13.53 0.85
C ASP A 172 16.37 -14.92 1.48
N ASN A 173 17.17 -15.29 2.48
CA ASN A 173 16.98 -16.52 3.24
C ASN A 173 15.69 -16.50 4.10
N CYS A 174 15.40 -15.40 4.79
CA CYS A 174 14.15 -15.23 5.55
C CYS A 174 12.94 -15.35 4.63
N LEU A 175 12.95 -14.66 3.49
CA LEU A 175 11.87 -14.68 2.50
C LEU A 175 11.64 -16.08 1.92
N GLN A 176 12.72 -16.79 1.56
CA GLN A 176 12.63 -18.14 1.04
C GLN A 176 12.04 -19.11 2.08
N LEU A 177 12.53 -19.06 3.33
CA LEU A 177 12.00 -19.91 4.40
C LEU A 177 10.54 -19.59 4.74
N ALA A 178 10.15 -18.31 4.73
CA ALA A 178 8.76 -17.92 4.92
C ALA A 178 7.87 -18.50 3.80
N ALA A 179 8.29 -18.39 2.54
CA ALA A 179 7.56 -18.97 1.41
C ALA A 179 7.43 -20.50 1.49
N ASP A 180 8.49 -21.19 1.92
CA ASP A 180 8.51 -22.66 1.97
C ASP A 180 7.75 -23.24 3.17
N LEU A 181 7.81 -22.56 4.32
CA LEU A 181 7.38 -23.13 5.61
C LEU A 181 6.18 -22.41 6.23
N ASP A 182 5.96 -21.13 5.94
CA ASP A 182 4.83 -20.33 6.44
C ASP A 182 4.17 -19.49 5.31
N PRO A 183 3.73 -20.12 4.19
CA PRO A 183 3.26 -19.40 3.00
C PRO A 183 2.02 -18.53 3.23
N ASP A 184 1.21 -18.89 4.22
CA ASP A 184 0.02 -18.14 4.63
C ASP A 184 0.34 -17.11 5.73
N MET A 185 1.59 -17.02 6.19
CA MET A 185 2.04 -16.03 7.15
C MET A 185 1.23 -16.08 8.45
N TYR A 186 1.00 -17.29 8.98
CA TYR A 186 0.34 -17.47 10.27
C TYR A 186 1.28 -17.10 11.43
N GLY A 187 2.59 -17.04 11.19
CA GLY A 187 3.59 -16.67 12.20
C GLY A 187 3.77 -17.72 13.29
N ASN A 188 3.41 -18.98 13.02
CA ASN A 188 3.47 -20.09 13.97
C ASN A 188 4.67 -21.03 13.75
N VAL A 189 5.57 -20.70 12.82
CA VAL A 189 6.78 -21.48 12.51
C VAL A 189 8.00 -20.87 13.19
N THR A 190 8.45 -21.49 14.28
CA THR A 190 9.57 -20.99 15.10
C THR A 190 10.85 -20.74 14.31
N LEU A 191 11.22 -21.64 13.39
CA LEU A 191 12.43 -21.48 12.57
C LEU A 191 12.38 -20.22 11.70
N VAL A 192 11.24 -19.98 11.03
CA VAL A 192 11.03 -18.79 10.20
C VAL A 192 11.11 -17.53 11.06
N ASN A 193 10.38 -17.54 12.18
CA ASN A 193 10.34 -16.42 13.12
C ASN A 193 11.75 -16.05 13.63
N GLU A 194 12.57 -17.04 14.01
CA GLU A 194 13.94 -16.81 14.50
C GLU A 194 14.87 -16.26 13.41
N VAL A 195 14.85 -16.86 12.22
CA VAL A 195 15.70 -16.41 11.10
C VAL A 195 15.34 -14.99 10.67
N CYS A 196 14.05 -14.71 10.49
CA CYS A 196 13.60 -13.38 10.12
C CYS A 196 13.88 -12.36 11.23
N TYR A 197 13.69 -12.71 12.51
CA TYR A 197 14.02 -11.82 13.62
C TYR A 197 15.50 -11.43 13.65
N ASN A 198 16.39 -12.43 13.49
CA ASN A 198 17.83 -12.18 13.43
C ASN A 198 18.18 -11.31 12.21
N THR A 199 17.52 -11.52 11.08
CA THR A 199 17.69 -10.73 9.86
C THR A 199 17.33 -9.27 10.10
N SER A 200 16.10 -8.99 10.55
CA SER A 200 15.65 -7.62 10.83
C SER A 200 16.53 -6.91 11.86
N THR A 201 16.94 -7.62 12.91
CA THR A 201 17.84 -7.06 13.94
C THR A 201 19.22 -6.74 13.37
N ASN A 202 19.76 -7.62 12.52
CA ASN A 202 21.07 -7.42 11.92
C ASN A 202 21.07 -6.25 10.93
N CYS A 203 20.08 -6.19 10.04
CA CYS A 203 19.97 -5.10 9.07
C CYS A 203 19.80 -3.75 9.76
N GLN A 204 18.90 -3.67 10.76
CA GLN A 204 18.73 -2.45 11.54
C GLN A 204 20.03 -2.02 12.25
N ALA A 205 20.74 -2.96 12.86
CA ALA A 205 21.95 -2.65 13.63
C ALA A 205 23.14 -2.24 12.76
N GLU A 206 23.28 -2.84 11.58
CA GLU A 206 24.49 -2.70 10.75
C GLU A 206 24.30 -1.76 9.56
N VAL A 207 23.06 -1.57 9.08
CA VAL A 207 22.75 -0.81 7.85
C VAL A 207 21.93 0.44 8.16
N GLU A 208 20.80 0.32 8.86
CA GLU A 208 19.90 1.46 9.17
C GLU A 208 20.46 2.34 10.32
N ALA A 209 21.17 1.75 11.28
CA ALA A 209 21.61 2.41 12.50
C ALA A 209 22.37 3.74 12.31
N PRO A 210 23.29 3.88 11.33
CA PRO A 210 23.95 5.15 11.04
C PRO A 210 22.98 6.29 10.68
N TYR A 211 21.77 5.96 10.21
CA TYR A 211 20.72 6.92 9.90
C TYR A 211 19.73 7.08 11.07
N ILE A 212 19.05 6.00 11.48
CA ILE A 212 17.92 6.04 12.43
C ILE A 212 18.36 6.44 13.85
N PHE A 213 19.54 5.97 14.29
CA PHE A 213 20.01 6.15 15.68
C PHE A 213 21.03 7.28 15.86
N THR A 214 21.34 8.02 14.79
CA THR A 214 22.30 9.13 14.86
C THR A 214 21.58 10.43 15.22
N SER A 215 21.78 10.95 16.44
CA SER A 215 21.16 12.21 16.88
C SER A 215 21.48 13.42 15.98
N LYS A 216 22.62 13.41 15.29
CA LYS A 216 22.98 14.42 14.28
C LYS A 216 22.03 14.40 13.07
N VAL A 217 21.49 13.24 12.68
CA VAL A 217 20.49 13.11 11.61
C VAL A 217 19.19 13.79 12.05
N GLN A 218 18.65 13.42 13.20
CA GLN A 218 17.41 13.97 13.75
C GLN A 218 17.49 15.50 13.93
N GLN A 219 18.61 16.01 14.46
CA GLN A 219 18.86 17.45 14.60
C GLN A 219 18.94 18.16 13.25
N ALA A 220 19.61 17.57 12.26
CA ALA A 220 19.79 18.20 10.96
C ALA A 220 18.51 18.20 10.11
N LEU A 221 17.64 17.21 10.29
CA LEU A 221 16.31 17.15 9.67
C LEU A 221 15.28 18.05 10.38
N GLY A 222 15.61 18.56 11.57
CA GLY A 222 14.75 19.46 12.33
C GLY A 222 13.49 18.79 12.87
N VAL A 223 13.56 17.48 13.17
CA VAL A 223 12.43 16.70 13.72
C VAL A 223 12.42 16.86 15.24
N PRO A 224 11.49 17.65 15.82
CA PRO A 224 11.59 18.10 17.21
C PRO A 224 11.13 17.06 18.24
N VAL A 225 10.50 15.96 17.79
CA VAL A 225 9.88 14.95 18.65
C VAL A 225 10.16 13.54 18.12
N ASN A 226 10.59 12.66 19.02
CA ASN A 226 10.49 11.21 18.81
C ASN A 226 9.14 10.78 19.43
N PHE A 227 8.09 10.77 18.60
CA PHE A 227 6.73 10.50 19.05
C PHE A 227 6.19 9.25 18.37
N THR A 228 5.90 8.22 19.17
CA THR A 228 5.26 6.99 18.70
C THR A 228 4.17 6.58 19.68
N LEU A 229 2.91 6.66 19.24
CA LEU A 229 1.82 5.96 19.93
C LEU A 229 1.86 4.51 19.49
N LEU A 230 2.20 3.60 20.40
CA LEU A 230 2.30 2.17 20.10
C LEU A 230 1.65 1.31 21.17
N SER A 231 1.04 0.22 20.74
CA SER A 231 0.68 -0.87 21.65
C SER A 231 1.89 -1.77 21.83
N ASN A 232 2.46 -1.78 23.03
CA ASN A 232 3.63 -2.61 23.37
C ASN A 232 3.41 -4.09 23.05
N ASN A 233 2.18 -4.59 23.27
CA ASN A 233 1.84 -5.99 23.00
C ASN A 233 1.74 -6.30 21.51
N VAL A 234 1.15 -5.40 20.71
CA VAL A 234 1.09 -5.56 19.25
C VAL A 234 2.51 -5.51 18.68
N GLY A 235 3.31 -4.51 19.07
CA GLY A 235 4.71 -4.41 18.65
C GLY A 235 5.51 -5.66 19.01
N LYS A 236 5.32 -6.19 20.23
CA LYS A 236 5.96 -7.45 20.64
C LYS A 236 5.49 -8.66 19.81
N ALA A 237 4.21 -8.79 19.52
CA ALA A 237 3.66 -9.89 18.72
C ALA A 237 4.23 -9.91 17.29
N PHE A 238 4.29 -8.72 16.66
CA PHE A 238 4.85 -8.54 15.33
C PHE A 238 6.37 -8.75 15.31
N ASN A 239 7.09 -8.26 16.33
CA ASN A 239 8.54 -8.47 16.44
C ASN A 239 8.90 -9.95 16.65
N LEU A 240 8.17 -10.68 17.49
CA LEU A 240 8.44 -12.10 17.76
C LEU A 240 8.32 -13.01 16.54
N THR A 241 7.64 -12.53 15.52
CA THR A 241 7.46 -13.23 14.26
C THR A 241 8.15 -12.51 13.09
N SER A 242 8.84 -11.41 13.41
CA SER A 242 9.60 -10.53 12.53
C SER A 242 8.89 -10.18 11.23
N ASP A 243 7.68 -9.65 11.39
CA ASP A 243 6.82 -9.28 10.28
C ASP A 243 7.43 -8.27 9.28
N TYR A 244 8.40 -7.49 9.76
CA TYR A 244 9.09 -6.48 9.00
C TYR A 244 9.95 -7.06 7.86
N SER A 245 10.70 -8.15 8.10
CA SER A 245 11.63 -8.72 7.11
C SER A 245 11.05 -9.86 6.27
N ARG A 246 9.91 -10.43 6.66
CA ARG A 246 9.16 -11.41 5.85
C ARG A 246 8.19 -10.69 4.90
N ARG A 247 7.37 -11.39 4.10
CA ARG A 247 6.23 -10.81 3.36
C ARG A 247 5.28 -11.91 2.92
N ASP A 248 4.03 -11.58 2.62
CA ASP A 248 3.11 -12.53 1.97
C ASP A 248 3.61 -12.94 0.56
N PRO A 249 2.95 -13.87 -0.14
CA PRO A 249 3.44 -14.39 -1.43
C PRO A 249 3.68 -13.33 -2.52
N LEU A 250 2.90 -12.24 -2.55
CA LEU A 250 3.10 -11.14 -3.50
C LEU A 250 4.14 -10.14 -2.98
N GLY A 251 4.14 -9.95 -1.65
CA GLY A 251 4.86 -8.89 -0.97
C GLY A 251 4.32 -7.51 -1.34
N SER A 252 4.67 -6.49 -0.55
CA SER A 252 4.03 -5.18 -0.69
C SER A 252 4.19 -4.51 -2.07
N ILE A 253 5.29 -4.77 -2.79
CA ILE A 253 5.45 -4.32 -4.20
C ILE A 253 4.50 -5.07 -5.14
N GLY A 254 4.37 -6.40 -4.97
CA GLY A 254 3.45 -7.22 -5.75
C GLY A 254 1.99 -6.91 -5.42
N ASP A 255 1.66 -6.62 -4.17
CA ASP A 255 0.34 -6.16 -3.76
C ASP A 255 -0.02 -4.82 -4.42
N ILE A 256 0.91 -3.86 -4.45
CA ILE A 256 0.70 -2.59 -5.16
C ILE A 256 0.47 -2.85 -6.65
N ALA A 257 1.25 -3.73 -7.27
CA ALA A 257 1.06 -4.09 -8.68
C ALA A 257 -0.32 -4.70 -8.92
N TYR A 258 -0.71 -5.67 -8.09
CA TYR A 258 -2.02 -6.32 -8.15
C TYR A 258 -3.16 -5.31 -7.98
N LEU A 259 -3.06 -4.37 -7.04
CA LEU A 259 -4.06 -3.32 -6.83
C LEU A 259 -4.20 -2.41 -8.07
N LEU A 260 -3.09 -2.01 -8.67
CA LEU A 260 -3.11 -1.19 -9.89
C LEU A 260 -3.75 -1.92 -11.07
N GLU A 261 -3.51 -3.22 -11.21
CA GLU A 261 -4.17 -4.08 -12.22
C GLU A 261 -5.68 -4.21 -11.99
N HIS A 262 -6.13 -4.08 -10.74
CA HIS A 262 -7.53 -4.08 -10.34
C HIS A 262 -8.13 -2.66 -10.27
N ASN A 263 -7.50 -1.70 -10.95
CA ASN A 263 -7.96 -0.31 -11.08
C ASN A 263 -8.11 0.44 -9.75
N VAL A 264 -7.35 0.05 -8.72
CA VAL A 264 -7.27 0.77 -7.44
C VAL A 264 -6.35 1.98 -7.59
N GLN A 265 -6.76 3.13 -7.07
CA GLN A 265 -5.89 4.30 -6.93
C GLN A 265 -4.88 4.06 -5.81
N VAL A 266 -3.58 4.09 -6.11
CA VAL A 266 -2.52 3.97 -5.12
C VAL A 266 -1.73 5.28 -5.03
N ALA A 267 -1.73 5.90 -3.86
CA ALA A 267 -1.05 7.17 -3.59
C ALA A 267 -0.01 7.01 -2.47
N LEU A 268 1.26 7.17 -2.82
CA LEU A 268 2.40 7.15 -1.91
C LEU A 268 2.78 8.61 -1.58
N LEU A 269 2.63 9.04 -0.33
CA LEU A 269 2.94 10.40 0.14
C LEU A 269 4.07 10.35 1.17
N TYR A 270 5.18 11.04 0.92
CA TYR A 270 6.37 10.97 1.76
C TYR A 270 6.91 12.36 2.08
N GLY A 271 7.09 12.65 3.36
CA GLY A 271 7.76 13.88 3.79
C GLY A 271 9.25 13.86 3.47
N ASP A 272 9.78 14.98 2.95
CA ASP A 272 11.19 15.14 2.60
C ASP A 272 12.15 15.13 3.81
N ARG A 273 11.63 15.25 5.04
CA ARG A 273 12.40 15.20 6.31
C ARG A 273 12.20 13.93 7.11
N ASP A 274 11.49 12.95 6.58
CA ASP A 274 11.27 11.72 7.33
C ASP A 274 12.56 10.93 7.51
N PHE A 275 12.80 10.53 8.74
CA PHE A 275 13.99 9.80 9.16
C PHE A 275 13.73 8.31 9.40
N ASP A 276 12.47 7.87 9.48
CA ASP A 276 12.14 6.47 9.72
C ASP A 276 11.87 5.71 8.41
N CYS A 277 11.04 6.26 7.52
CA CYS A 277 10.72 5.67 6.22
C CYS A 277 11.01 6.69 5.11
N ASN A 278 12.31 6.95 4.88
CA ASN A 278 12.76 8.04 4.02
C ASN A 278 12.19 7.95 2.59
N TRP A 279 11.87 9.11 2.01
CA TRP A 279 11.24 9.21 0.68
C TRP A 279 12.09 8.62 -0.45
N ALA A 280 13.42 8.65 -0.33
CA ALA A 280 14.33 8.14 -1.36
C ALA A 280 14.28 6.61 -1.46
N GLY A 281 14.10 5.92 -0.33
CA GLY A 281 13.86 4.48 -0.29
C GLY A 281 12.58 4.12 -1.02
N VAL A 282 11.50 4.85 -0.77
CA VAL A 282 10.21 4.54 -1.41
C VAL A 282 10.12 5.01 -2.85
N GLU A 283 10.88 6.03 -3.24
CA GLU A 283 11.07 6.32 -4.67
C GLU A 283 11.65 5.08 -5.39
N ARG A 284 12.65 4.40 -4.81
CA ARG A 284 13.19 3.15 -5.37
C ARG A 284 12.15 2.04 -5.44
N VAL A 285 11.26 1.95 -4.44
CA VAL A 285 10.14 0.98 -4.42
C VAL A 285 9.13 1.28 -5.54
N SER A 286 8.80 2.56 -5.75
CA SER A 286 7.79 3.00 -6.71
C SER A 286 8.09 2.62 -8.15
N ILE A 287 9.32 2.23 -8.49
CA ILE A 287 9.73 1.86 -9.85
C ILE A 287 10.00 0.35 -10.00
N ARG A 288 9.63 -0.49 -9.03
CA ARG A 288 10.01 -1.92 -8.98
C ARG A 288 8.88 -2.88 -9.34
N TYR A 289 7.68 -2.40 -9.60
CA TYR A 289 6.58 -3.25 -10.08
C TYR A 289 6.68 -3.50 -11.59
N GLU A 290 6.09 -4.61 -12.07
CA GLU A 290 6.28 -5.12 -13.44
C GLU A 290 5.89 -4.10 -14.53
N SER A 291 4.73 -3.45 -14.36
CA SER A 291 4.18 -2.47 -15.32
C SER A 291 4.66 -1.03 -15.10
N SER A 292 5.80 -0.83 -14.45
CA SER A 292 6.26 0.51 -14.02
C SER A 292 6.88 1.38 -15.11
N VAL A 293 7.09 0.87 -16.33
CA VAL A 293 7.79 1.60 -17.41
C VAL A 293 7.19 2.98 -17.68
N ALA A 294 5.86 3.07 -17.77
CA ALA A 294 5.19 4.34 -18.04
C ALA A 294 5.23 5.30 -16.85
N PHE A 295 5.22 4.76 -15.62
CA PHE A 295 5.44 5.55 -14.40
C PHE A 295 6.87 6.07 -14.30
N GLN A 296 7.88 5.25 -14.61
CA GLN A 296 9.28 5.69 -14.68
C GLN A 296 9.51 6.79 -15.71
N ALA A 297 8.74 6.79 -16.80
CA ALA A 297 8.77 7.82 -17.83
C ALA A 297 8.00 9.10 -17.45
N ALA A 298 7.07 9.01 -16.49
CA ALA A 298 6.41 10.19 -15.95
C ALA A 298 7.45 11.01 -15.17
N GLY A 299 7.78 12.20 -15.66
CA GLY A 299 8.67 13.11 -14.94
C GLY A 299 8.05 13.55 -13.61
N TYR A 300 8.83 14.31 -12.83
CA TYR A 300 8.29 15.00 -11.66
C TYR A 300 7.59 16.29 -12.07
N ALA A 301 6.44 16.54 -11.47
CA ALA A 301 5.70 17.79 -11.55
C ALA A 301 5.52 18.41 -10.15
N ASN A 302 5.24 19.70 -10.08
CA ASN A 302 5.07 20.39 -8.81
C ASN A 302 3.64 20.22 -8.28
N ILE A 303 3.52 19.90 -7.00
CA ILE A 303 2.26 20.02 -6.28
C ILE A 303 2.16 21.47 -5.81
N THR A 304 1.24 22.24 -6.38
CA THR A 304 1.12 23.67 -6.10
C THR A 304 -0.24 24.03 -5.49
N HIS A 305 -0.22 25.05 -4.65
CA HIS A 305 -1.39 25.81 -4.26
C HIS A 305 -1.06 27.30 -4.42
N ASP A 306 -1.83 27.99 -5.26
CA ASP A 306 -1.49 29.33 -5.73
C ASP A 306 -0.07 29.41 -6.32
N SER A 307 0.84 30.15 -5.66
CA SER A 307 2.25 30.30 -6.06
C SER A 307 3.21 29.40 -5.28
N ASP A 308 2.73 28.70 -4.25
CA ASP A 308 3.58 27.94 -3.35
C ASP A 308 3.73 26.50 -3.85
N ILE A 309 4.97 26.00 -3.85
CA ILE A 309 5.30 24.62 -4.18
C ILE A 309 5.32 23.83 -2.87
N TRP A 310 4.33 22.95 -2.70
CA TRP A 310 4.20 22.09 -1.53
C TRP A 310 5.01 20.81 -1.63
N GLY A 311 5.40 20.42 -2.85
CA GLY A 311 6.14 19.20 -3.08
C GLY A 311 6.24 18.86 -4.57
N GLN A 312 6.66 17.64 -4.84
CA GLN A 312 6.72 17.10 -6.19
C GLN A 312 6.00 15.76 -6.27
N VAL A 313 5.35 15.51 -7.40
CA VAL A 313 4.66 14.26 -7.69
C VAL A 313 5.17 13.66 -8.99
N ARG A 314 5.37 12.35 -8.99
CA ARG A 314 5.45 11.51 -10.18
C ARG A 314 4.17 10.70 -10.22
N GLN A 315 3.42 10.78 -11.31
CA GLN A 315 2.15 10.06 -11.44
C GLN A 315 1.99 9.47 -12.85
N HIS A 316 1.46 8.26 -12.92
CA HIS A 316 0.99 7.65 -14.15
C HIS A 316 -0.23 6.78 -13.87
N GLY A 317 -1.33 7.05 -14.59
CA GLY A 317 -2.61 6.39 -14.34
C GLY A 317 -3.02 6.50 -12.87
N ASN A 318 -3.32 5.35 -12.27
CA ASN A 318 -3.79 5.24 -10.89
C ASN A 318 -2.66 5.22 -9.84
N PHE A 319 -1.38 5.32 -10.26
CA PHE A 319 -0.25 5.30 -9.33
C PHE A 319 0.42 6.66 -9.22
N SER A 320 0.61 7.12 -7.98
CA SER A 320 1.31 8.39 -7.68
C SER A 320 2.31 8.23 -6.54
N PHE A 321 3.47 8.87 -6.68
CA PHE A 321 4.47 9.06 -5.64
C PHE A 321 4.70 10.55 -5.44
N SER A 322 4.44 11.05 -4.24
CA SER A 322 4.57 12.45 -3.85
C SER A 322 5.63 12.61 -2.77
N CYS A 323 6.59 13.50 -2.99
CA CYS A 323 7.50 14.01 -1.97
C CYS A 323 7.00 15.38 -1.49
N ILE A 324 6.51 15.46 -0.25
CA ILE A 324 5.95 16.67 0.36
C ILE A 324 7.05 17.42 1.10
N TYR A 325 7.25 18.67 0.73
CA TYR A 325 8.32 19.48 1.27
C TYR A 325 8.08 19.91 2.71
N GLN A 326 9.19 20.12 3.43
CA GLN A 326 9.20 20.62 4.79
C GLN A 326 8.41 19.76 5.79
N SER A 327 8.29 18.45 5.57
CA SER A 327 7.47 17.56 6.41
C SER A 327 8.25 16.31 6.84
N GLY A 328 8.12 15.96 8.12
CA GLY A 328 8.67 14.72 8.69
C GLY A 328 7.70 13.54 8.58
N HIS A 329 7.88 12.53 9.43
CA HIS A 329 7.09 11.29 9.41
C HIS A 329 5.56 11.51 9.36
N MET A 330 5.03 12.36 10.24
CA MET A 330 3.61 12.69 10.32
C MET A 330 3.23 13.86 9.40
N ILE A 331 3.27 13.69 8.08
CA ILE A 331 3.02 14.79 7.10
C ILE A 331 1.83 15.68 7.48
N PRO A 332 0.63 15.16 7.82
CA PRO A 332 -0.52 16.01 8.15
C PRO A 332 -0.29 16.94 9.36
N SER A 333 0.66 16.62 10.25
CA SER A 333 1.03 17.51 11.36
C SER A 333 1.96 18.65 10.95
N TYR A 334 2.74 18.48 9.89
CA TYR A 334 3.68 19.49 9.39
C TYR A 334 3.05 20.35 8.28
N GLN A 335 2.29 19.71 7.39
CA GLN A 335 1.70 20.29 6.18
C GLN A 335 0.24 19.83 6.02
N PRO A 336 -0.68 20.24 6.93
CA PRO A 336 -2.06 19.75 6.94
C PRO A 336 -2.83 20.08 5.66
N GLU A 337 -2.64 21.27 5.08
CA GLU A 337 -3.30 21.69 3.84
C GLU A 337 -2.85 20.86 2.65
N ALA A 338 -1.53 20.67 2.49
CA ALA A 338 -0.97 19.86 1.41
C ALA A 338 -1.41 18.39 1.51
N ALA A 339 -1.35 17.81 2.71
CA ALA A 339 -1.78 16.43 2.94
C ALA A 339 -3.27 16.24 2.60
N LEU A 340 -4.14 17.14 3.11
CA LEU A 340 -5.57 17.08 2.85
C LEU A 340 -5.89 17.17 1.36
N GLU A 341 -5.21 18.05 0.64
CA GLU A 341 -5.44 18.27 -0.78
C GLU A 341 -5.02 17.06 -1.62
N VAL A 342 -3.84 16.49 -1.36
CA VAL A 342 -3.41 15.28 -2.06
C VAL A 342 -4.30 14.08 -1.73
N ILE A 343 -4.72 13.93 -0.46
CA ILE A 343 -5.69 12.89 -0.06
C ILE A 343 -7.01 13.05 -0.84
N ARG A 344 -7.54 14.28 -0.93
CA ARG A 344 -8.77 14.55 -1.68
C ARG A 344 -8.62 14.23 -3.16
N ARG A 345 -7.51 14.60 -3.78
CA ARG A 345 -7.25 14.30 -5.20
C ARG A 345 -7.24 12.79 -5.44
N ALA A 346 -6.47 12.05 -4.64
CA ALA A 346 -6.41 10.59 -4.73
C ALA A 346 -7.78 9.92 -4.50
N MET A 347 -8.49 10.29 -3.42
CA MET A 347 -9.82 9.73 -3.10
C MET A 347 -10.89 10.00 -4.17
N ASN A 348 -10.70 11.04 -4.99
CA ASN A 348 -11.60 11.38 -6.10
C ASN A 348 -11.05 10.94 -7.46
N SER A 349 -10.00 10.12 -7.49
CA SER A 349 -9.31 9.66 -8.72
C SER A 349 -8.89 10.82 -9.62
N LYS A 350 -8.49 11.93 -9.03
CA LYS A 350 -7.95 13.08 -9.74
C LYS A 350 -6.43 12.98 -9.80
N ASP A 351 -5.88 13.56 -10.84
CA ASP A 351 -4.46 13.79 -10.99
C ASP A 351 -3.93 14.71 -9.88
N VAL A 352 -2.86 14.28 -9.22
CA VAL A 352 -2.33 14.93 -8.02
C VAL A 352 -1.65 16.26 -8.36
N GLU A 353 -1.10 16.43 -9.56
CA GLU A 353 -0.55 17.72 -10.01
C GLU A 353 -1.68 18.72 -10.25
N THR A 354 -2.64 18.35 -11.11
CA THR A 354 -3.57 19.29 -11.75
C THR A 354 -4.92 19.44 -11.05
N ASP A 355 -5.28 18.57 -10.10
CA ASP A 355 -6.63 18.49 -9.51
C ASP A 355 -7.75 18.26 -10.56
N THR A 356 -7.39 17.67 -11.70
CA THR A 356 -8.33 17.30 -12.77
C THR A 356 -8.49 15.79 -12.85
N LEU A 357 -9.65 15.33 -13.32
CA LEU A 357 -9.80 13.91 -13.65
C LEU A 357 -8.83 13.56 -14.79
N PRO A 358 -8.11 12.42 -14.70
CA PRO A 358 -7.27 11.99 -15.80
C PRO A 358 -8.10 11.81 -17.07
N PRO A 359 -7.49 11.95 -18.26
CA PRO A 359 -8.16 11.62 -19.51
C PRO A 359 -8.73 10.21 -19.42
N ALA A 360 -9.98 10.02 -19.89
CA ALA A 360 -10.56 8.69 -19.95
C ALA A 360 -9.63 7.76 -20.74
N PRO A 361 -9.41 6.51 -20.27
CA PRO A 361 -8.56 5.57 -20.99
C PRO A 361 -9.09 5.36 -22.41
N ALA A 362 -8.18 5.22 -23.37
CA ALA A 362 -8.56 4.87 -24.73
C ALA A 362 -9.33 3.53 -24.72
N PRO A 363 -10.48 3.40 -25.38
CA PRO A 363 -11.24 2.16 -25.36
C PRO A 363 -10.43 0.98 -25.93
N THR A 364 -10.42 -0.14 -25.21
CA THR A 364 -9.74 -1.35 -25.67
C THR A 364 -10.66 -2.17 -26.57
N CYS A 365 -10.24 -2.38 -27.81
CA CYS A 365 -10.98 -3.17 -28.80
C CYS A 365 -10.65 -4.66 -28.68
N TYR A 366 -11.62 -5.45 -28.21
CA TYR A 366 -11.47 -6.90 -28.01
C TYR A 366 -12.06 -7.67 -29.19
N LEU A 367 -11.28 -8.61 -29.72
CA LEU A 367 -11.67 -9.46 -30.86
C LEU A 367 -12.97 -10.24 -30.61
N TRP A 368 -13.19 -10.68 -29.38
CA TRP A 368 -14.39 -11.45 -29.01
C TRP A 368 -15.61 -10.59 -28.68
N ALA A 369 -15.45 -9.26 -28.69
CA ALA A 369 -16.50 -8.30 -28.39
C ALA A 369 -16.47 -7.10 -29.37
N LEU A 370 -16.18 -7.37 -30.65
CA LEU A 370 -16.02 -6.36 -31.71
C LEU A 370 -17.17 -5.34 -31.74
N SER A 371 -18.41 -5.83 -31.62
CA SER A 371 -19.61 -5.00 -31.71
C SER A 371 -19.68 -3.92 -30.63
N GLY A 372 -19.23 -4.24 -29.41
CA GLY A 372 -19.37 -3.37 -28.24
C GLY A 372 -18.08 -2.68 -27.79
N THR A 373 -16.91 -3.10 -28.29
CA THR A 373 -15.61 -2.62 -27.79
C THR A 373 -14.74 -1.95 -28.86
N CYS A 374 -15.12 -2.03 -30.14
CA CYS A 374 -14.32 -1.54 -31.25
C CYS A 374 -14.99 -0.40 -32.01
N ALA A 375 -14.20 0.54 -32.50
CA ALA A 375 -14.64 1.52 -33.49
C ALA A 375 -14.81 0.87 -34.87
N GLU A 376 -15.55 1.53 -35.77
CA GLU A 376 -15.91 0.94 -37.07
C GLU A 376 -14.68 0.63 -37.93
N ASN A 377 -13.69 1.51 -37.96
CA ASN A 377 -12.43 1.28 -38.69
C ASN A 377 -11.68 0.03 -38.19
N GLN A 378 -11.81 -0.31 -36.91
CA GLN A 378 -11.20 -1.50 -36.31
C GLN A 378 -11.98 -2.76 -36.68
N LYS A 379 -13.32 -2.68 -36.71
CA LYS A 379 -14.18 -3.78 -37.19
C LYS A 379 -13.94 -4.05 -38.68
N ASP A 380 -13.88 -3.00 -39.49
CA ASP A 380 -13.58 -3.08 -40.92
C ASP A 380 -12.21 -3.74 -41.12
N ALA A 381 -11.19 -3.32 -40.38
CA ALA A 381 -9.86 -3.91 -40.46
C ALA A 381 -9.81 -5.39 -40.08
N VAL A 382 -10.65 -5.83 -39.14
CA VAL A 382 -10.81 -7.25 -38.80
C VAL A 382 -11.53 -8.00 -39.93
N GLY A 383 -12.60 -7.43 -40.49
CA GLY A 383 -13.32 -7.99 -41.62
C GLY A 383 -12.48 -8.12 -42.89
N ASP A 384 -11.59 -7.15 -43.10
CA ASP A 384 -10.65 -7.09 -44.23
C ASP A 384 -9.35 -7.88 -43.98
N ASN A 385 -9.21 -8.48 -42.80
CA ASN A 385 -8.02 -9.26 -42.38
C ASN A 385 -6.70 -8.47 -42.46
N ILE A 386 -6.76 -7.17 -42.12
CA ILE A 386 -5.63 -6.24 -42.08
C ILE A 386 -5.30 -5.79 -40.64
N SER A 387 -6.02 -6.29 -39.64
CA SER A 387 -5.80 -5.93 -38.24
C SER A 387 -4.58 -6.64 -37.64
N LYS A 388 -3.94 -5.98 -36.66
CA LYS A 388 -2.95 -6.61 -35.78
C LYS A 388 -3.64 -7.00 -34.48
N ILE A 389 -3.51 -8.26 -34.08
CA ILE A 389 -4.17 -8.82 -32.88
C ILE A 389 -3.10 -9.39 -31.95
N GLU A 390 -3.10 -8.92 -30.70
CA GLU A 390 -2.20 -9.38 -29.64
C GLU A 390 -3.03 -9.70 -28.40
N ASN A 391 -2.94 -10.93 -27.88
CA ASN A 391 -3.73 -11.38 -26.72
C ASN A 391 -5.23 -11.06 -26.83
N TYR A 392 -5.81 -11.28 -28.01
CA TYR A 392 -7.21 -10.98 -28.34
C TYR A 392 -7.60 -9.49 -28.33
N VAL A 393 -6.62 -8.57 -28.25
CA VAL A 393 -6.79 -7.13 -28.38
C VAL A 393 -6.35 -6.69 -29.78
N ILE A 394 -7.15 -5.86 -30.44
CA ILE A 394 -6.81 -5.28 -31.75
C ILE A 394 -5.96 -4.02 -31.52
N THR A 395 -4.69 -4.11 -31.90
CA THR A 395 -3.68 -3.06 -31.73
C THR A 395 -3.45 -2.24 -32.99
N TYR A 396 -3.97 -2.68 -34.14
CA TYR A 396 -4.00 -1.90 -35.38
C TYR A 396 -5.25 -2.22 -36.21
N PRO A 397 -5.92 -1.22 -36.81
CA PRO A 397 -5.67 0.22 -36.67
C PRO A 397 -6.00 0.73 -35.27
N GLU A 398 -5.37 1.84 -34.89
CA GLU A 398 -5.73 2.55 -33.66
C GLU A 398 -7.16 3.10 -33.76
N GLN A 399 -7.78 3.28 -32.59
CA GLN A 399 -9.09 3.88 -32.51
C GLN A 399 -9.01 5.39 -32.83
N PRO A 400 -9.89 5.91 -33.72
CA PRO A 400 -9.93 7.34 -34.01
C PRO A 400 -10.30 8.16 -32.75
N SER A 401 -9.59 9.27 -32.53
CA SER A 401 -9.87 10.16 -31.40
C SER A 401 -11.32 10.64 -31.39
N GLY A 402 -11.99 10.56 -30.24
CA GLY A 402 -13.38 10.99 -30.08
C GLY A 402 -14.45 10.04 -30.61
N THR A 403 -14.06 8.88 -31.16
CA THR A 403 -15.00 7.79 -31.42
C THR A 403 -15.08 6.91 -30.17
N CYS A 404 -16.27 6.62 -29.66
CA CYS A 404 -16.46 5.55 -28.68
C CYS A 404 -17.12 4.36 -29.39
N PRO A 405 -16.80 3.11 -29.03
CA PRO A 405 -17.63 1.98 -29.43
C PRO A 405 -19.06 2.25 -28.95
N ASN A 406 -20.05 1.93 -29.78
CA ASN A 406 -21.45 2.07 -29.36
C ASN A 406 -21.67 1.16 -28.14
N THR A 407 -21.81 1.75 -26.95
CA THR A 407 -22.45 1.07 -25.84
C THR A 407 -23.87 0.76 -26.30
N PRO A 408 -24.35 -0.50 -26.22
CA PRO A 408 -25.75 -0.78 -26.40
C PRO A 408 -26.48 -0.06 -25.27
N THR A 409 -26.92 1.18 -25.52
CA THR A 409 -27.91 1.83 -24.69
C THR A 409 -29.08 0.88 -24.62
N SER A 410 -29.55 0.59 -23.41
CA SER A 410 -30.77 -0.15 -23.14
C SER A 410 -31.96 0.60 -23.74
N VAL A 411 -32.14 0.49 -25.04
CA VAL A 411 -33.35 0.89 -25.74
C VAL A 411 -34.13 -0.40 -25.92
N ALA A 412 -35.29 -0.45 -25.28
CA ALA A 412 -36.23 -1.55 -25.35
C ALA A 412 -36.43 -2.04 -26.80
N SER A 413 -35.91 -3.21 -27.12
CA SER A 413 -36.33 -4.00 -28.28
C SER A 413 -36.88 -5.33 -27.79
N ASN A 414 -38.16 -5.52 -28.05
CA ASN A 414 -38.98 -6.72 -27.79
C ASN A 414 -38.54 -7.92 -28.65
N ASP A 415 -37.28 -8.32 -28.60
CA ASP A 415 -36.82 -9.53 -29.28
C ASP A 415 -36.34 -10.55 -28.25
N SER A 416 -37.27 -11.44 -27.93
CA SER A 416 -37.01 -12.71 -27.28
C SER A 416 -36.28 -13.64 -28.25
N GLU A 417 -34.96 -13.56 -28.33
CA GLU A 417 -34.07 -14.68 -28.71
C GLU A 417 -32.60 -14.23 -28.65
N LEU A 418 -31.73 -15.13 -28.16
CA LEU A 418 -30.25 -15.04 -28.04
C LEU A 418 -29.69 -14.70 -26.64
N PHE A 419 -30.04 -15.50 -25.64
CA PHE A 419 -29.07 -15.86 -24.59
C PHE A 419 -28.36 -17.14 -25.02
N GLY A 420 -27.08 -17.01 -25.37
CA GLY A 420 -26.21 -18.11 -25.77
C GLY A 420 -24.77 -17.87 -25.32
N PHE A 421 -24.53 -17.74 -24.01
CA PHE A 421 -23.17 -17.84 -23.47
C PHE A 421 -22.70 -19.29 -23.59
N HIS A 422 -21.83 -19.54 -24.55
CA HIS A 422 -21.14 -20.81 -24.71
C HIS A 422 -20.05 -20.96 -23.63
N ARG A 423 -20.17 -22.02 -22.82
CA ARG A 423 -19.12 -22.52 -21.94
C ARG A 423 -17.91 -22.97 -22.78
N PRO A 424 -16.65 -22.66 -22.42
CA PRO A 424 -15.51 -23.32 -23.02
C PRO A 424 -15.48 -24.78 -22.53
N GLY A 425 -15.75 -25.70 -23.45
CA GLY A 425 -15.52 -27.13 -23.26
C GLY A 425 -14.07 -27.47 -23.58
N VAL A 426 -13.48 -28.24 -22.66
CA VAL A 426 -12.37 -29.20 -22.81
C VAL A 426 -11.96 -29.50 -24.27
N LEU A 427 -10.70 -29.17 -24.60
CA LEU A 427 -9.68 -30.11 -25.09
C LEU A 427 -8.28 -29.50 -24.92
#